data_AF-A0A2H0QT56-F1
#
_entry.id   AF-A0A2H0QT56-F1
#
_cell.length_a   1.000
_cell.length_b   1.000
_cell.length_c   1.000
_cell.angle_alpha   90.00
_cell.angle_beta   90.00
_cell.angle_gamma   90.00
#
_symmetry.space_group_name_H-M   'P 1'
#
loop_
_entity.id
_entity.type
_entity.pdbx_description
1 polymer ?
#
loop_
_entity_poly.entity_id
_entity_poly.type
_entity_poly.pdbx_seq_one_letter_code
_entity_poly.pdbx_strand_id
1 'polypeptide(L)'
;MDLRTPLGRVKGLGSAKSGSHHWWMQRVTALALIPLVIWFILNVIKASTGADRFIDIFSNPFNAVGMVLFICVALYHGAIGFRVIVEDYVHCGCGKNFLIIGANFFTTVTAVAAVLAVITFHTGGAKTVKPAGKENCPYGSHQKSDGKKYENCDKHKR
;
A
#
# COMPACT_ATOMS: atom_id res chain seq x y z
N MET A 1 -50.43 29.57 -6.97
CA MET A 1 -49.39 29.04 -7.87
C MET A 1 -48.05 29.54 -7.40
N ASP A 2 -47.09 28.64 -7.15
CA ASP A 2 -45.74 28.99 -6.70
C ASP A 2 -44.93 29.55 -7.88
N LEU A 3 -44.48 30.81 -7.77
CA LEU A 3 -43.81 31.56 -8.85
C LEU A 3 -42.28 31.37 -8.85
N ARG A 4 -41.76 30.48 -8.00
CA ARG A 4 -40.32 30.22 -7.93
C ARG A 4 -39.88 29.39 -9.12
N THR A 5 -38.87 29.89 -9.84
CA THR A 5 -38.23 29.12 -10.92
C THR A 5 -37.62 27.83 -10.35
N PRO A 6 -37.56 26.74 -11.13
CA PRO A 6 -36.96 25.48 -10.70
C PRO A 6 -35.55 25.67 -10.13
N LEU A 7 -34.78 26.59 -10.71
CA LEU A 7 -33.46 27.00 -10.24
C LEU A 7 -33.49 27.70 -8.87
N GLY A 8 -34.47 28.58 -8.62
CA GLY A 8 -34.64 29.24 -7.31
C GLY A 8 -35.03 28.29 -6.18
N ARG A 9 -35.61 27.12 -6.49
CA ARG A 9 -35.95 26.08 -5.52
C ARG A 9 -34.74 25.23 -5.09
N VAL A 10 -33.76 25.06 -5.98
CA VAL A 10 -32.57 24.21 -5.73
C VAL A 10 -31.31 25.00 -5.36
N LYS A 11 -31.29 26.31 -5.59
CA LYS A 11 -30.17 27.21 -5.26
C LYS A 11 -30.10 27.40 -3.73
N GLY A 12 -29.27 26.61 -3.06
CA GLY A 12 -29.04 26.67 -1.62
C GLY A 12 -29.08 25.33 -0.88
N LEU A 13 -29.49 24.24 -1.53
CA LEU A 13 -29.60 22.90 -0.92
C LEU A 13 -28.26 22.18 -0.66
N GLY A 14 -27.14 22.90 -0.64
CA GLY A 14 -25.82 22.29 -0.55
C GLY A 14 -25.36 21.67 -1.88
N SER A 15 -24.05 21.54 -2.03
CA SER A 15 -23.39 21.35 -3.32
C SER A 15 -23.72 20.02 -3.99
N ALA A 16 -24.42 20.07 -5.13
CA ALA A 16 -24.40 18.99 -6.13
C ALA A 16 -22.98 18.73 -6.71
N LYS A 17 -21.92 19.42 -6.25
CA LYS A 17 -20.54 19.26 -6.74
C LYS A 17 -19.66 18.29 -5.94
N SER A 18 -20.08 17.75 -4.79
CA SER A 18 -19.23 16.77 -4.07
C SER A 18 -19.09 15.47 -4.86
N GLY A 19 -20.20 14.97 -5.45
CA GLY A 19 -20.20 13.78 -6.28
C GLY A 19 -19.32 13.90 -7.53
N SER A 20 -19.33 15.06 -8.20
CA SER A 20 -18.49 15.30 -9.38
C SER A 20 -17.00 15.35 -9.04
N HIS A 21 -16.63 15.87 -7.86
CA HIS A 21 -15.24 15.82 -7.39
C HIS A 21 -14.78 14.38 -7.09
N HIS A 22 -15.57 13.57 -6.37
CA HIS A 22 -15.23 12.17 -6.12
C HIS A 22 -15.07 11.37 -7.42
N TRP A 23 -16.00 11.57 -8.36
CA TRP A 23 -15.94 10.97 -9.67
C TRP A 23 -14.67 11.37 -10.42
N TRP A 24 -14.33 12.66 -10.46
CA TRP A 24 -13.13 13.15 -11.14
C TRP A 24 -11.86 12.60 -10.51
N MET A 25 -11.77 12.64 -9.19
CA MET A 25 -10.61 12.12 -8.45
C MET A 25 -10.42 10.61 -8.65
N GLN A 26 -11.48 9.83 -8.84
CA GLN A 26 -11.35 8.41 -9.21
C GLN A 26 -10.60 8.22 -10.54
N ARG A 27 -10.83 9.08 -11.55
CA ARG A 27 -10.16 8.96 -12.85
C ARG A 27 -8.71 9.39 -12.76
N VAL A 28 -8.44 10.52 -12.08
CA VAL A 28 -7.08 11.00 -11.85
C VAL A 28 -6.23 9.95 -11.14
N THR A 29 -6.78 9.37 -10.07
CA THR A 29 -6.08 8.35 -9.28
C THR A 29 -5.95 7.02 -10.02
N ALA A 30 -6.95 6.61 -10.81
CA ALA A 30 -6.83 5.43 -11.68
C ALA A 30 -5.72 5.63 -12.73
N LEU A 31 -5.68 6.79 -13.39
CA LEU A 31 -4.63 7.12 -14.37
C LEU A 31 -3.24 7.16 -13.73
N ALA A 32 -3.11 7.66 -12.50
CA ALA A 32 -1.86 7.60 -11.75
C ALA A 32 -1.48 6.16 -11.36
N LEU A 33 -2.46 5.32 -11.01
CA LEU A 33 -2.22 3.94 -10.60
C LEU A 33 -1.78 3.03 -11.75
N ILE A 34 -2.19 3.29 -12.99
CA ILE A 34 -1.78 2.46 -14.14
C ILE A 34 -0.24 2.30 -14.22
N PRO A 35 0.56 3.37 -14.36
CA PRO A 35 2.01 3.25 -14.41
C PRO A 35 2.60 2.76 -13.08
N LEU A 36 2.04 3.19 -11.94
CA LEU A 36 2.54 2.77 -10.62
C LEU A 36 2.37 1.27 -10.37
N VAL A 37 1.23 0.69 -10.75
CA VAL A 37 0.96 -0.75 -10.63
C VAL A 37 1.89 -1.53 -11.55
N ILE A 38 2.06 -1.10 -12.80
CA ILE A 38 2.99 -1.76 -13.74
C ILE A 38 4.40 -1.74 -13.16
N TRP A 39 4.88 -0.58 -12.71
CA TRP A 39 6.19 -0.45 -12.07
C TRP A 39 6.31 -1.33 -10.81
N PHE A 40 5.30 -1.37 -9.95
CA PHE A 40 5.29 -2.18 -8.74
C PHE A 40 5.38 -3.68 -9.07
N ILE A 41 4.56 -4.18 -10.00
CA ILE A 41 4.57 -5.58 -10.43
C ILE A 41 5.94 -5.96 -11.00
N LEU A 42 6.54 -5.12 -11.83
CA LEU A 42 7.88 -5.38 -12.38
C LEU A 42 8.94 -5.49 -11.27
N ASN A 43 8.86 -4.68 -10.23
CA ASN A 43 9.79 -4.78 -9.09
C ASN A 43 9.53 -6.02 -8.24
N VAL A 44 8.27 -6.40 -8.01
CA VAL A 44 7.90 -7.63 -7.30
C VAL A 44 8.38 -8.87 -8.06
N ILE A 45 8.23 -8.91 -9.39
CA ILE A 45 8.74 -10.01 -10.22
C ILE A 45 10.27 -10.10 -10.10
N LYS A 46 10.99 -8.98 -10.17
CA LYS A 46 12.46 -8.97 -9.96
C LYS A 46 12.85 -9.47 -8.57
N ALA A 47 12.07 -9.12 -7.56
CA ALA A 47 12.29 -9.51 -6.16
C ALA A 47 11.89 -10.97 -5.85
N SER A 48 11.11 -11.63 -6.71
CA SER A 48 10.63 -13.02 -6.48
C SER A 48 11.75 -14.07 -6.39
N THR A 49 12.97 -13.69 -6.76
CA THR A 49 14.19 -14.53 -6.69
C THR A 49 14.75 -14.68 -5.27
N GLY A 50 14.27 -13.92 -4.28
CA GLY A 50 14.64 -14.08 -2.86
C GLY A 50 14.35 -12.84 -2.00
N ALA A 51 14.14 -13.04 -0.70
CA ALA A 51 13.85 -11.95 0.25
C ALA A 51 14.95 -10.87 0.31
N ASP A 52 16.22 -11.28 0.17
CA ASP A 52 17.36 -10.35 0.13
C ASP A 52 17.28 -9.39 -1.08
N ARG A 53 16.81 -9.90 -2.23
CA ARG A 53 16.63 -9.12 -3.45
C ARG A 53 15.54 -8.05 -3.29
N PHE A 54 14.50 -8.35 -2.51
CA PHE A 54 13.45 -7.38 -2.18
C PHE A 54 14.04 -6.22 -1.38
N ILE A 55 14.84 -6.53 -0.35
CA ILE A 55 15.49 -5.51 0.47
C ILE A 55 16.42 -4.65 -0.38
N ASP A 56 17.22 -5.24 -1.25
CA ASP A 56 18.13 -4.48 -2.13
C ASP A 56 17.39 -3.52 -3.07
N ILE A 57 16.29 -3.96 -3.68
CA ILE A 57 15.50 -3.15 -4.60
C ILE A 57 14.86 -1.96 -3.86
N PHE A 58 14.25 -2.20 -2.69
CA PHE A 58 13.54 -1.16 -1.94
C PHE A 58 14.42 -0.34 -1.00
N SER A 59 15.70 -0.71 -0.85
CA SER A 59 16.71 0.17 -0.23
C SER A 59 17.03 1.38 -1.10
N ASN A 60 16.79 1.30 -2.42
CA ASN A 60 16.98 2.45 -3.32
C ASN A 60 15.95 3.56 -2.99
N PRO A 61 16.39 4.83 -2.77
CA PRO A 61 15.50 5.92 -2.39
C PRO A 61 14.41 6.21 -3.43
N PHE A 62 14.69 6.04 -4.73
CA PHE A 62 13.69 6.23 -5.77
C PHE A 62 12.57 5.18 -5.70
N ASN A 63 12.94 3.93 -5.40
CA ASN A 63 11.95 2.87 -5.23
C ASN A 63 11.15 3.02 -3.94
N ALA A 64 11.76 3.52 -2.87
CA ALA A 64 11.05 3.83 -1.63
C ALA A 64 10.01 4.95 -1.85
N VAL A 65 10.38 6.03 -2.55
CA VAL A 65 9.45 7.11 -2.92
C VAL A 65 8.32 6.59 -3.81
N GLY A 66 8.65 5.79 -4.83
CA GLY A 66 7.65 5.16 -5.70
C GLY A 66 6.67 4.28 -4.92
N MET A 67 7.16 3.54 -3.92
CA MET A 67 6.33 2.70 -3.06
C MET A 67 5.38 3.53 -2.19
N VAL A 68 5.88 4.59 -1.55
CA VAL A 68 5.04 5.52 -0.77
C VAL A 68 3.96 6.14 -1.64
N LEU A 69 4.32 6.61 -2.84
CA LEU A 69 3.37 7.19 -3.78
C LEU A 69 2.30 6.17 -4.20
N PHE A 70 2.72 4.95 -4.56
CA PHE A 70 1.80 3.86 -4.90
C PHE A 70 0.80 3.58 -3.77
N ILE A 71 1.28 3.40 -2.54
CA ILE A 71 0.43 3.11 -1.37
C ILE A 71 -0.57 4.24 -1.13
N CYS A 72 -0.10 5.49 -1.08
CA CYS A 72 -0.96 6.64 -0.82
C CYS A 72 -2.06 6.79 -1.88
N VAL A 73 -1.70 6.68 -3.17
CA VAL A 73 -2.66 6.80 -4.26
C VAL A 73 -3.64 5.62 -4.28
N ALA A 74 -3.17 4.38 -4.05
CA ALA A 74 -4.00 3.18 -4.01
C ALA A 74 -5.03 3.24 -2.88
N LEU A 75 -4.58 3.60 -1.68
CA LEU A 75 -5.44 3.75 -0.50
C LEU A 75 -6.46 4.87 -0.69
N TYR A 76 -6.05 6.01 -1.23
CA TYR A 76 -6.96 7.12 -1.52
C TYR A 76 -7.99 6.74 -2.61
N HIS A 77 -7.57 6.08 -3.69
CA HIS A 77 -8.47 5.56 -4.73
C HIS A 77 -9.50 4.59 -4.16
N GLY A 78 -9.04 3.64 -3.32
CA GLY A 78 -9.91 2.70 -2.62
C GLY A 78 -10.91 3.39 -1.70
N ALA A 79 -10.48 4.39 -0.92
CA ALA A 79 -11.35 5.12 0.01
C ALA A 79 -12.47 5.88 -0.70
N ILE A 80 -12.15 6.61 -1.78
CA ILE A 80 -13.19 7.32 -2.56
C ILE A 80 -14.07 6.36 -3.37
N GLY A 81 -13.54 5.21 -3.80
CA GLY A 81 -14.31 4.12 -4.41
C GLY A 81 -15.33 3.52 -3.45
N PHE A 82 -14.86 3.13 -2.27
CA PHE A 82 -15.69 2.56 -1.22
C PHE A 82 -16.79 3.52 -0.78
N ARG A 83 -16.49 4.82 -0.69
CA ARG A 83 -17.50 5.84 -0.37
C ARG A 83 -18.67 5.85 -1.36
N VAL A 84 -18.40 5.78 -2.67
CA VAL A 84 -19.46 5.75 -3.69
C VAL A 84 -20.33 4.50 -3.52
N ILE A 85 -19.71 3.34 -3.30
CA ILE A 85 -20.44 2.09 -3.02
C ILE A 85 -21.33 2.25 -1.78
N VAL A 86 -20.79 2.79 -0.68
CA VAL A 86 -21.56 2.99 0.55
C VAL A 86 -22.72 3.97 0.34
N GLU A 87 -22.50 5.06 -0.41
CA GLU A 87 -23.53 6.04 -0.72
C GLU A 87 -24.65 5.45 -1.60
N ASP A 88 -24.33 4.51 -2.50
CA ASP A 88 -25.31 3.87 -3.40
C ASP A 88 -26.10 2.73 -2.72
N TYR A 89 -25.47 1.97 -1.82
CA TYR A 89 -26.06 0.73 -1.27
C TYR A 89 -26.52 0.81 0.19
N VAL A 90 -26.14 1.84 0.96
CA VAL A 90 -26.48 1.94 2.39
C VAL A 90 -27.48 3.07 2.63
N HIS A 91 -28.74 2.70 2.87
CA HIS A 91 -29.83 3.68 3.04
C HIS A 91 -30.04 4.14 4.49
N CYS A 92 -29.54 3.38 5.47
CA CYS A 92 -29.55 3.80 6.88
C CYS A 92 -28.52 4.91 7.11
N GLY A 93 -28.97 6.11 7.46
CA GLY A 93 -28.11 7.29 7.61
C GLY A 93 -26.98 7.11 8.64
N CYS A 94 -27.26 6.46 9.78
CA CYS A 94 -26.25 6.18 10.80
C CYS A 94 -25.21 5.15 10.31
N GLY A 95 -25.67 4.05 9.69
CA GLY A 95 -24.79 3.02 9.14
C GLY A 95 -23.88 3.54 8.03
N LYS A 96 -24.42 4.41 7.15
CA LYS A 96 -23.65 5.06 6.09
C LYS A 96 -22.49 5.88 6.64
N ASN A 97 -22.74 6.74 7.62
CA ASN A 97 -21.72 7.59 8.22
C ASN A 97 -20.67 6.76 8.99
N PHE A 98 -21.11 5.75 9.73
CA PHE A 98 -20.21 4.84 10.44
C PHE A 98 -19.24 4.14 9.48
N LEU A 99 -19.73 3.62 8.36
CA LEU A 99 -18.90 2.95 7.35
C LEU A 99 -17.91 3.91 6.67
N ILE A 100 -18.34 5.12 6.32
CA ILE A 100 -17.45 6.12 5.69
C ILE A 100 -16.35 6.54 6.67
N ILE A 101 -16.70 6.81 7.93
CA ILE A 101 -15.72 7.19 8.96
C ILE A 101 -14.76 6.01 9.22
N GLY A 102 -15.29 4.79 9.36
CA GLY A 102 -14.49 3.59 9.58
C GLY A 102 -13.52 3.32 8.44
N ALA A 103 -13.97 3.46 7.18
CA ALA A 103 -13.10 3.32 6.02
C ALA A 103 -12.00 4.38 6.00
N ASN A 104 -12.32 5.66 6.24
CA ASN A 104 -11.31 6.71 6.32
C ASN A 104 -10.29 6.44 7.43
N PHE A 105 -10.74 6.02 8.61
CA PHE A 105 -9.86 5.66 9.72
C PHE A 105 -8.93 4.50 9.34
N PHE A 106 -9.48 3.43 8.77
CA PHE A 106 -8.72 2.28 8.29
C PHE A 106 -7.68 2.70 7.24
N THR A 107 -8.07 3.50 6.25
CA THR A 107 -7.18 4.02 5.21
C THR A 107 -6.04 4.85 5.82
N THR A 108 -6.34 5.76 6.75
CA THR A 108 -5.31 6.61 7.39
C THR A 108 -4.33 5.79 8.23
N VAL A 109 -4.83 4.88 9.06
CA VAL A 109 -3.98 4.00 9.90
C VAL A 109 -3.08 3.14 9.00
N THR A 110 -3.66 2.55 7.96
CA THR A 110 -2.91 1.71 7.01
C THR A 110 -1.86 2.52 6.26
N ALA A 111 -2.19 3.73 5.80
CA ALA A 111 -1.24 4.61 5.12
C ALA A 111 -0.06 4.97 6.02
N VAL A 112 -0.32 5.38 7.28
CA VAL A 112 0.73 5.72 8.25
C VAL A 112 1.60 4.50 8.54
N ALA A 113 0.99 3.35 8.85
CA ALA A 113 1.73 2.12 9.14
C ALA A 113 2.61 1.69 7.96
N ALA A 114 2.07 1.77 6.73
CA ALA A 114 2.80 1.39 5.53
C ALA A 114 3.95 2.37 5.21
N VAL A 115 3.75 3.68 5.36
CA VAL A 115 4.82 4.67 5.18
C VAL A 115 5.93 4.47 6.22
N LEU A 116 5.59 4.25 7.48
CA LEU A 116 6.57 3.96 8.53
C LEU A 116 7.33 2.67 8.24
N ALA A 117 6.66 1.63 7.73
CA ALA A 117 7.31 0.41 7.29
C ALA A 117 8.33 0.70 6.17
N VAL A 118 7.95 1.44 5.13
CA VAL A 118 8.86 1.80 4.02
C VAL A 118 10.06 2.59 4.53
N ILE A 119 9.87 3.58 5.41
CA ILE A 119 10.97 4.34 6.02
C ILE A 119 11.91 3.41 6.79
N THR A 120 11.36 2.51 7.61
CA THR A 120 12.14 1.55 8.41
C THR A 120 12.95 0.60 7.54
N PHE A 121 12.37 0.12 6.43
CA PHE A 121 13.08 -0.69 5.44
C PHE A 121 14.21 0.11 4.79
N HIS A 122 13.95 1.35 4.39
CA HIS A 122 14.93 2.21 3.74
C HIS A 122 16.12 2.58 4.66
N THR A 123 15.86 2.86 5.93
CA THR A 123 16.91 3.19 6.92
C THR A 123 17.63 1.95 7.47
N GLY A 124 17.30 0.75 7.00
CA GLY A 124 17.94 -0.51 7.42
C GLY A 124 17.50 -1.02 8.80
N GLY A 125 16.41 -0.51 9.37
CA GLY A 125 15.88 -0.96 10.67
C GLY A 125 15.43 -2.43 10.69
N ALA A 126 15.10 -3.00 9.52
CA ALA A 126 14.77 -4.42 9.37
C ALA A 126 15.95 -5.38 9.62
N LYS A 127 17.20 -4.89 9.71
CA LYS A 127 18.39 -5.73 9.95
C LYS A 127 18.48 -6.29 11.38
N THR A 128 17.56 -5.94 12.29
CA THR A 128 17.65 -6.31 13.71
C THR A 128 16.87 -7.57 14.09
N VAL A 129 16.03 -8.14 13.21
CA VAL A 129 15.46 -9.47 13.44
C VAL A 129 16.51 -10.52 13.09
N LYS A 130 17.48 -10.68 14.00
CA LYS A 130 18.37 -11.83 14.05
C LYS A 130 17.45 -13.06 14.19
N PRO A 131 17.40 -13.99 13.23
CA PRO A 131 16.59 -15.19 13.40
C PRO A 131 17.08 -15.90 14.67
N ALA A 132 16.18 -16.04 15.63
CA ALA A 132 16.40 -16.83 16.83
C ALA A 132 16.74 -18.26 16.37
N GLY A 133 18.04 -18.59 16.38
CA GLY A 133 18.53 -19.89 15.92
C GLY A 133 19.76 -19.90 15.00
N LYS A 134 20.43 -18.76 14.72
CA LYS A 134 21.81 -18.83 14.18
C LYS A 134 22.80 -18.66 15.32
N GLU A 135 23.01 -19.76 16.03
CA GLU A 135 24.19 -19.97 16.84
C GLU A 135 25.41 -19.82 15.93
N ASN A 136 26.41 -19.06 16.39
CA ASN A 136 27.58 -18.68 15.63
C ASN A 136 28.33 -19.91 15.10
N CYS A 137 28.21 -20.23 13.80
CA CYS A 137 29.22 -21.02 13.12
C CYS A 137 30.39 -20.08 12.76
N PRO A 138 31.61 -20.29 13.31
CA PRO A 138 32.74 -19.37 13.14
C PRO A 138 33.40 -19.43 11.76
N TYR A 139 32.93 -20.29 10.85
CA TYR A 139 33.45 -20.41 9.48
C TYR A 139 32.45 -19.82 8.48
N GLY A 140 32.83 -18.70 7.87
CA GLY A 140 32.02 -17.99 6.87
C GLY A 140 31.63 -18.87 5.69
N SER A 141 30.41 -18.68 5.18
CA SER A 141 29.89 -19.38 4.01
C SER A 141 30.59 -18.90 2.74
N HIS A 142 31.69 -19.55 2.37
CA HIS A 142 32.23 -19.47 1.02
C HIS A 142 31.39 -20.38 0.10
N GLN A 143 30.74 -19.79 -0.90
CA GLN A 143 30.09 -20.51 -2.00
C GLN A 143 31.13 -20.64 -3.13
N LYS A 144 31.49 -21.86 -3.54
CA LYS A 144 32.26 -22.06 -4.78
C LYS A 144 31.35 -21.94 -6.00
N SER A 145 31.95 -21.51 -7.10
CA SER A 145 31.39 -21.30 -8.45
C SER A 145 31.02 -22.58 -9.21
N ASP A 146 30.93 -23.73 -8.53
CA ASP A 146 30.69 -25.07 -9.09
C ASP A 146 29.36 -25.72 -8.61
N GLY A 147 28.51 -24.97 -7.89
CA GLY A 147 27.10 -25.34 -7.69
C GLY A 147 26.80 -26.50 -6.75
N LYS A 148 27.77 -27.00 -5.97
CA LYS A 148 27.52 -28.07 -4.99
C LYS A 148 27.36 -27.49 -3.57
N LYS A 149 26.19 -27.74 -2.97
CA LYS A 149 25.84 -27.36 -1.59
C LYS A 149 26.48 -28.36 -0.60
N TYR A 150 27.15 -27.88 0.44
CA TYR A 150 27.68 -28.76 1.49
C TYR A 150 26.56 -29.18 2.45
N GLU A 151 26.31 -30.49 2.48
CA GLU A 151 25.56 -31.17 3.52
C GLU A 151 26.57 -31.90 4.40
N ASN A 152 27.15 -31.20 5.38
CA ASN A 152 27.94 -31.87 6.42
C ASN A 152 28.14 -30.98 7.65
N CYS A 153 27.24 -31.09 8.62
CA CYS A 153 27.46 -30.56 9.98
C CYS A 153 26.94 -31.50 11.07
N ASP A 154 26.87 -32.81 10.82
CA ASP A 154 26.37 -33.74 11.84
C ASP A 154 27.06 -35.11 11.85
N LYS A 155 28.40 -35.12 11.87
CA LYS A 155 29.17 -36.37 12.02
C LYS A 155 30.19 -36.41 13.15
N HIS A 156 30.20 -35.45 14.08
CA HIS A 156 31.13 -35.50 15.21
C HIS A 156 30.50 -34.97 16.50
N LYS A 157 29.60 -35.75 17.08
CA LYS A 157 29.42 -35.79 18.53
C LYS A 157 29.57 -37.25 18.96
N ARG A 158 30.80 -37.59 19.37
CA ARG A 158 31.06 -38.72 20.26
C ARG A 158 30.71 -38.29 21.67
#